data_AF-A0A7L6AB04-F1
#
_entry.id   AF-A0A7L6AB04-F1
#
_cell.length_a   1.000
_cell.length_b   1.000
_cell.length_c   1.000
_cell.angle_alpha   90.00
_cell.angle_beta   90.00
_cell.angle_gamma   90.00
#
_symmetry.space_group_name_H-M   'P 1'
#
loop_
_entity.id
_entity.type
_entity.pdbx_description
1 polymer ?
#
loop_
_entity_poly.entity_id
_entity_poly.type
_entity_poly.pdbx_seq_one_letter_code
_entity_poly.pdbx_strand_id
1 'polypeptide(L)'
;MKDPQQDAGMLAVLIERLESQRLPRALALKEKVDQGGRLDDFDIAFLEEVFSDSQEVQPLIERHPEHQEIAAKMMGLYHDITEKALANEQAGGKA
;
A
#
# COMPACT_ATOMS: atom_id res chain seq x y z
N MET A 1 11.16 -27.82 -1.81
CA MET A 1 10.89 -27.18 -3.11
C MET A 1 9.50 -26.61 -3.02
N LYS A 2 9.31 -25.29 -3.14
CA LYS A 2 7.95 -24.72 -3.24
C LYS A 2 7.48 -24.94 -4.67
N ASP A 3 6.29 -25.49 -4.82
CA ASP A 3 5.71 -25.88 -6.11
C ASP A 3 5.21 -24.61 -6.84
N PRO A 4 5.62 -24.36 -8.10
CA PRO A 4 5.16 -23.22 -8.89
C PRO A 4 3.63 -23.06 -8.95
N GLN A 5 2.86 -24.15 -8.84
CA GLN A 5 1.39 -24.09 -8.77
C GLN A 5 0.87 -23.54 -7.43
N GLN A 6 1.58 -23.76 -6.33
CA GLN A 6 1.22 -23.19 -5.03
C GLN A 6 1.50 -21.68 -5.00
N ASP A 7 2.60 -21.25 -5.61
CA ASP A 7 2.97 -19.83 -5.70
C ASP A 7 1.93 -19.05 -6.54
N ALA A 8 1.45 -19.61 -7.65
CA ALA A 8 0.38 -19.01 -8.46
C ALA A 8 -0.95 -18.83 -7.69
N GLY A 9 -1.35 -19.83 -6.89
CA GLY A 9 -2.57 -19.75 -6.08
C GLY A 9 -2.48 -18.72 -4.95
N MET A 10 -1.34 -18.65 -4.27
CA MET A 10 -1.11 -17.63 -3.23
C MET A 10 -1.11 -16.21 -3.83
N LEU A 11 -0.49 -16.04 -5.00
CA LEU A 11 -0.37 -14.76 -5.68
C LEU A 11 -1.72 -14.24 -6.16
N ALA A 12 -2.59 -15.12 -6.67
CA ALA A 12 -3.96 -14.77 -7.03
C ALA A 12 -4.74 -14.22 -5.82
N VAL A 13 -4.62 -14.87 -4.66
CA VAL A 13 -5.28 -14.41 -3.41
C VAL A 13 -4.70 -13.06 -2.95
N LEU A 14 -3.39 -12.85 -3.07
CA LEU A 14 -2.75 -11.59 -2.73
C LEU A 14 -3.23 -10.44 -3.63
N ILE A 15 -3.36 -10.68 -4.93
CA ILE A 15 -3.90 -9.70 -5.89
C ILE A 15 -5.38 -9.43 -5.59
N GLU A 16 -6.19 -10.45 -5.34
CA GLU A 16 -7.59 -10.28 -4.98
C GLU A 16 -7.76 -9.45 -3.69
N ARG A 17 -6.96 -9.72 -2.66
CA ARG A 17 -6.94 -8.93 -1.41
C ARG A 17 -6.47 -7.49 -1.67
N LEU A 18 -5.48 -7.31 -2.55
CA LEU A 18 -5.00 -5.99 -2.94
C LEU A 18 -6.14 -5.16 -3.57
N GLU A 19 -6.83 -5.71 -4.56
CA GLU A 19 -7.88 -5.02 -5.30
C GLU A 19 -9.16 -4.81 -4.48
N SER A 20 -9.59 -5.81 -3.71
CA SER A 20 -10.87 -5.75 -2.98
C SER A 20 -10.80 -5.03 -1.64
N GLN A 21 -9.63 -5.00 -0.99
CA GLN A 21 -9.50 -4.48 0.38
C GLN A 21 -8.52 -3.31 0.45
N ARG A 22 -7.27 -3.52 0.02
CA ARG A 22 -6.21 -2.53 0.26
C ARG A 22 -6.32 -1.31 -0.65
N LEU A 23 -6.61 -1.51 -1.94
CA LEU A 23 -6.69 -0.42 -2.92
C LEU A 23 -7.83 0.56 -2.60
N PRO A 24 -9.08 0.14 -2.32
CA PRO A 24 -10.14 1.06 -1.93
C PRO A 24 -9.79 1.88 -0.70
N ARG A 25 -9.17 1.26 0.31
CA ARG A 25 -8.73 1.96 1.52
C ARG A 25 -7.62 2.97 1.22
N ALA A 26 -6.63 2.60 0.42
CA ALA A 26 -5.56 3.51 0.00
C ALA A 26 -6.09 4.70 -0.80
N LEU A 27 -7.04 4.48 -1.71
CA LEU A 27 -7.68 5.56 -2.46
C LEU A 27 -8.48 6.52 -1.55
N ALA A 28 -9.19 5.99 -0.55
CA ALA A 28 -9.88 6.81 0.43
C ALA A 28 -8.90 7.64 1.29
N LEU A 29 -7.76 7.06 1.68
CA LEU A 29 -6.69 7.81 2.37
C LEU A 29 -6.11 8.91 1.48
N LYS A 30 -5.86 8.61 0.21
CA LYS A 30 -5.40 9.59 -0.77
C LYS A 30 -6.37 10.76 -0.89
N GLU A 31 -7.65 10.49 -1.03
CA GLU A 31 -8.67 11.53 -1.09
C GLU A 31 -8.70 12.38 0.21
N LYS A 32 -8.63 11.73 1.38
CA LYS A 32 -8.57 12.41 2.69
C LYS A 32 -7.39 13.39 2.75
N VAL A 33 -6.18 12.97 2.39
CA VAL A 33 -4.99 13.83 2.45
C VAL A 33 -4.95 14.86 1.32
N ASP A 34 -5.50 14.56 0.15
CA ASP A 34 -5.60 15.53 -0.96
C ASP A 34 -6.51 16.71 -0.59
N GLN A 35 -7.54 16.48 0.24
CA GLN A 35 -8.41 17.50 0.81
C GLN A 35 -7.80 18.28 1.99
N GLY A 36 -6.54 18.01 2.34
CA GLY A 36 -5.86 18.64 3.49
C GLY A 36 -6.11 17.92 4.82
N GLY A 37 -6.77 16.76 4.80
CA GLY A 37 -6.98 15.92 5.97
C GLY A 37 -5.69 15.30 6.50
N ARG A 38 -5.70 14.98 7.79
CA ARG A 38 -4.59 14.36 8.51
C ARG A 38 -4.84 12.87 8.72
N LEU A 39 -3.76 12.08 8.79
CA LEU A 39 -3.87 10.66 9.11
C LEU A 39 -4.09 10.51 10.61
N ASP A 40 -5.07 9.69 10.99
CA ASP A 40 -5.28 9.32 12.38
C ASP A 40 -4.55 8.00 12.70
N ASP A 41 -4.57 7.58 13.97
CA ASP A 41 -3.87 6.38 14.42
C ASP A 41 -4.30 5.11 13.66
N PHE A 42 -5.57 5.02 13.23
CA PHE A 42 -6.06 3.87 12.45
C PHE A 42 -5.51 3.89 11.03
N ASP A 43 -5.43 5.07 10.43
CA ASP A 43 -4.83 5.23 9.10
C ASP A 43 -3.33 4.92 9.12
N ILE A 44 -2.62 5.35 10.16
CA ILE A 44 -1.19 5.06 10.35
C ILE A 44 -0.97 3.56 10.55
N ALA A 45 -1.74 2.92 11.44
CA ALA A 45 -1.64 1.48 11.67
C ALA A 45 -1.90 0.66 10.39
N PHE A 46 -2.85 1.09 9.55
CA PHE A 46 -3.08 0.48 8.25
C PHE A 46 -1.87 0.59 7.33
N LEU A 47 -1.24 1.78 7.24
CA LEU A 47 -0.04 1.96 6.42
C LEU A 47 1.13 1.11 6.92
N GLU A 48 1.31 0.99 8.24
CA GLU A 48 2.32 0.11 8.84
C GLU A 48 2.09 -1.36 8.48
N GLU A 49 0.85 -1.87 8.57
CA GLU A 49 0.50 -3.24 8.15
C GLU A 49 0.83 -3.46 6.67
N VAL A 50 0.43 -2.52 5.82
CA VAL A 50 0.71 -2.59 4.37
C VAL A 50 2.20 -2.66 4.08
N PHE A 51 3.02 -1.84 4.75
CA PHE A 51 4.47 -1.83 4.54
C PHE A 51 5.11 -3.12 5.06
N SER A 52 4.69 -3.63 6.22
CA SER A 52 5.14 -4.93 6.73
C SER A 52 4.84 -6.05 5.73
N ASP A 53 3.58 -6.13 5.27
CA ASP A 53 3.15 -7.14 4.32
C ASP A 53 3.90 -7.01 2.99
N SER A 54 4.25 -5.79 2.56
CA SER A 54 5.03 -5.56 1.34
C SER A 54 6.45 -6.16 1.41
N GLN A 55 7.08 -6.13 2.58
CA GLN A 55 8.41 -6.73 2.79
C GLN A 55 8.35 -8.26 2.72
N GLU A 56 7.27 -8.86 3.23
CA GLU A 56 7.09 -10.31 3.17
C GLU A 56 6.88 -10.84 1.74
N VAL A 57 6.18 -10.05 0.89
CA VAL A 57 5.91 -10.43 -0.50
C VAL A 57 7.01 -10.02 -1.49
N GLN A 58 7.96 -9.18 -1.08
CA GLN A 58 9.05 -8.71 -1.94
C GLN A 58 9.83 -9.86 -2.63
N PRO A 59 10.24 -10.95 -1.94
CA PRO A 59 10.93 -12.06 -2.58
C PRO A 59 10.07 -12.86 -3.57
N LEU A 60 8.74 -12.74 -3.49
CA LEU A 60 7.81 -13.35 -4.45
C LEU A 60 7.72 -12.47 -5.71
N ILE A 61 7.62 -11.15 -5.53
CA ILE A 61 7.58 -10.19 -6.65
C ILE A 61 8.89 -10.21 -7.44
N GLU A 62 10.05 -10.35 -6.78
CA GLU A 62 11.35 -10.49 -7.46
C GLU A 62 11.44 -11.73 -8.36
N ARG A 63 10.68 -12.79 -8.05
CA ARG A 63 10.61 -14.02 -8.84
C ARG A 63 9.58 -13.95 -9.97
N HIS A 64 8.68 -12.97 -9.93
CA HIS A 64 7.55 -12.79 -10.84
C HIS A 64 7.50 -11.36 -11.38
N PRO A 65 8.32 -11.03 -12.40
CA PRO A 65 8.43 -9.68 -12.95
C PRO A 65 7.10 -9.12 -13.49
N GLU A 66 6.15 -9.99 -13.86
CA GLU A 66 4.79 -9.61 -14.25
C GLU A 66 4.02 -8.82 -13.16
N HIS A 67 4.43 -8.93 -11.89
CA HIS A 67 3.81 -8.19 -10.77
C HIS A 67 4.63 -6.98 -10.31
N GLN A 68 5.79 -6.72 -10.90
CA GLN A 68 6.58 -5.53 -10.57
C GLN A 68 5.83 -4.25 -10.90
N GLU A 69 5.05 -4.22 -11.98
CA GLU A 69 4.30 -3.03 -12.38
C GLU A 69 3.23 -2.66 -11.35
N ILE A 70 2.43 -3.63 -10.89
CA ILE A 70 1.40 -3.38 -9.88
C ILE A 70 2.02 -3.01 -8.53
N ALA A 71 3.13 -3.66 -8.15
CA ALA A 71 3.86 -3.33 -6.94
C ALA A 71 4.41 -1.89 -6.98
N ALA A 72 4.99 -1.48 -8.10
CA ALA A 72 5.48 -0.11 -8.30
C ALA A 72 4.37 0.93 -8.21
N LYS A 73 3.21 0.66 -8.84
CA LYS A 73 2.02 1.54 -8.75
C LYS A 73 1.53 1.69 -7.31
N MET A 74 1.47 0.60 -6.56
CA MET A 74 1.06 0.64 -5.15
C MET A 74 2.07 1.38 -4.27
N MET A 75 3.38 1.14 -4.47
CA MET A 75 4.43 1.87 -3.76
C MET A 75 4.34 3.39 -4.03
N GLY A 76 4.14 3.79 -5.29
CA GLY A 76 3.92 5.19 -5.65
C GLY A 76 2.69 5.79 -4.94
N LEU A 77 1.56 5.07 -4.92
CA LEU A 77 0.36 5.52 -4.22
C LEU A 77 0.60 5.75 -2.72
N TYR A 78 1.25 4.83 -2.02
CA TYR A 78 1.54 4.99 -0.60
C TYR A 78 2.57 6.09 -0.32
N HIS A 79 3.52 6.30 -1.24
CA HIS A 79 4.45 7.42 -1.17
C HIS A 79 3.71 8.75 -1.26
N ASP A 80 2.84 8.93 -2.26
CA ASP A 80 2.04 10.15 -2.43
C ASP A 80 1.16 10.43 -1.19
N ILE A 81 0.54 9.39 -0.62
CA ILE A 81 -0.29 9.50 0.58
C ILE A 81 0.53 10.01 1.77
N THR A 82 1.69 9.39 2.02
CA THR A 82 2.53 9.70 3.18
C THR A 82 3.20 11.07 3.04
N GLU A 83 3.65 11.46 1.84
CA GLU A 83 4.20 12.79 1.58
C GLU A 83 3.14 13.87 1.79
N LYS A 84 1.93 13.68 1.25
CA LYS A 84 0.83 14.63 1.40
C LYS A 84 0.35 14.73 2.85
N ALA A 85 0.24 13.59 3.54
CA ALA A 85 -0.10 13.54 4.97
C ALA A 85 0.90 14.35 5.80
N LEU A 86 2.20 14.15 5.56
CA LEU A 86 3.26 14.89 6.25
C LEU A 86 3.17 16.40 6.00
N ALA A 87 2.90 16.81 4.75
CA ALA A 87 2.68 18.22 4.42
C ALA A 87 1.47 18.80 5.18
N ASN A 88 0.37 18.05 5.31
CA ASN A 88 -0.82 18.48 6.04
C ASN A 88 -0.59 18.58 7.56
N GLU A 89 0.21 17.67 8.13
CA GLU A 89 0.65 17.76 9.53
C GLU A 89 1.43 19.06 9.76
N GLN A 90 2.43 19.33 8.92
CA GLN A 90 3.26 20.53 9.01
C GLN A 90 2.48 21.82 8.79
N ALA A 91 1.48 21.81 7.89
CA ALA A 91 0.65 22.98 7.62
C ALA A 91 -0.27 23.34 8.80
N GLY A 92 -0.93 22.35 9.41
CA GLY A 92 -1.79 22.59 10.57
C GLY A 92 -1.03 22.74 11.89
N GLY A 93 0.27 22.44 11.93
CA GLY A 93 1.15 22.69 13.08
C GLY A 93 1.66 24.15 13.17
N LYS A 94 1.27 25.01 12.22
CA LYS A 94 1.57 26.45 12.19
C LYS A 94 0.39 27.30 12.66
N ALA A 95 -0.27 26.91 13.75
CA ALA A 95 -1.30 27.71 14.42
C ALA A 95 -0.73 28.34 15.71
#